data_AF-A0A959P159-F1
#
_entry.id   AF-A0A959P159-F1
#
_cell.length_a   1.000
_cell.length_b   1.000
_cell.length_c   1.000
_cell.angle_alpha   90.00
_cell.angle_beta   90.00
_cell.angle_gamma   90.00
#
_symmetry.space_group_name_H-M   'P 1'
#
loop_
_entity.id
_entity.type
_entity.pdbx_description
1 polymer ?
#
loop_
_entity_poly.entity_id
_entity_poly.type
_entity_poly.pdbx_seq_one_letter_code
_entity_poly.pdbx_strand_id
1 'polypeptide(L)'
;MGPKRVKKLYYELGVKNIDDLQKAAEQGKIANLEGFGQKSQESILQNIQFAIVNKERTRIDVALQIANNYINYLKENDKGIVQIKYGGSLRRREDTVGDIDILVSSKNAENTHKVFTSYDQVEKVLGSGGTKSSVWLKQKIQIDLRVLNNESFGTALQYFTGNVDHNVILRKVAIKKGLKLSEYGVFNKKDENLAKNKSEEQVYELLVNNYIIPEMRTDHGEIDLAISGKLPTPITLKNIKGDLQMHTTNSDGKHTVDEMVQKCIDLGYKYMGITDHFGNLGVANAVREDEFSEYFDNISKAKEKYKDKINIYVGGEINIKANGDLDFSQSKLEKLDYVLASVHSSLKKDSKHQTERYLKALENPLIKIIGHPTGRLIGERPGFEFDYERVFSECTSKQVAVEINAHPMRLDLPYQLVIKALNQGCKIS
;
A
#
# COMPACT_ATOMS: atom_id res chain seq x y z
N MET A 1 11.49 -16.03 19.34
CA MET A 1 10.62 -16.29 20.51
C MET A 1 10.31 -17.79 20.56
N GLY A 2 10.31 -18.46 21.72
CA GLY A 2 10.11 -19.92 21.80
C GLY A 2 8.63 -20.36 21.91
N PRO A 3 8.27 -21.63 21.60
CA PRO A 3 6.89 -22.10 21.49
C PRO A 3 6.01 -21.88 22.74
N LYS A 4 6.59 -22.02 23.94
CA LYS A 4 5.87 -21.79 25.22
C LYS A 4 5.40 -20.34 25.38
N ARG A 5 6.22 -19.37 24.96
CA ARG A 5 5.90 -17.93 24.99
C ARG A 5 4.84 -17.58 23.94
N VAL A 6 4.96 -18.13 22.74
CA VAL A 6 3.97 -17.94 21.66
C VAL A 6 2.59 -18.47 22.10
N LYS A 7 2.53 -19.67 22.68
CA LYS A 7 1.30 -20.25 23.22
C LYS A 7 0.64 -19.31 24.26
N LYS A 8 1.42 -18.75 25.18
CA LYS A 8 0.89 -17.85 26.22
C LYS A 8 0.32 -16.56 25.64
N LEU A 9 1.02 -15.94 24.69
CA LEU A 9 0.54 -14.74 23.98
C LEU A 9 -0.76 -15.01 23.20
N TYR A 10 -0.86 -16.19 22.56
CA TYR A 10 -2.07 -16.60 21.84
C TYR A 10 -3.28 -16.76 22.78
N TYR A 11 -3.14 -17.49 23.88
CA TYR A 11 -4.27 -17.77 24.78
C TYR A 11 -4.65 -16.60 25.67
N GLU A 12 -3.69 -15.83 26.17
CA GLU A 12 -3.97 -14.75 27.14
C GLU A 12 -4.21 -13.40 26.50
N LEU A 13 -3.58 -13.11 25.36
CA LEU A 13 -3.72 -11.82 24.67
C LEU A 13 -4.35 -11.95 23.28
N GLY A 14 -4.75 -13.16 22.87
CA GLY A 14 -5.34 -13.38 21.57
C GLY A 14 -4.39 -13.10 20.41
N VAL A 15 -3.06 -13.17 20.63
CA VAL A 15 -2.06 -12.84 19.61
C VAL A 15 -1.98 -13.94 18.56
N LYS A 16 -2.46 -13.68 17.34
CA LYS A 16 -2.48 -14.67 16.24
C LYS A 16 -1.48 -14.36 15.12
N ASN A 17 -1.05 -13.10 15.00
CA ASN A 17 -0.12 -12.63 13.97
C ASN A 17 0.84 -11.56 14.53
N ILE A 18 1.73 -11.06 13.67
CA ILE A 18 2.74 -10.05 14.05
C ILE A 18 2.08 -8.73 14.46
N ASP A 19 0.97 -8.33 13.85
CA ASP A 19 0.28 -7.07 14.21
C ASP A 19 -0.45 -7.19 15.55
N ASP A 20 -1.04 -8.34 15.87
CA ASP A 20 -1.61 -8.59 17.20
C ASP A 20 -0.52 -8.54 18.26
N LEU A 21 0.66 -9.09 17.94
CA LEU A 21 1.83 -9.01 18.79
C LEU A 21 2.30 -7.57 18.95
N GLN A 22 2.32 -6.78 17.87
CA GLN A 22 2.65 -5.36 17.89
C GLN A 22 1.67 -4.57 18.74
N LYS A 23 0.37 -4.73 18.49
CA LYS A 23 -0.70 -4.08 19.25
C LYS A 23 -0.60 -4.42 20.74
N ALA A 24 -0.41 -5.69 21.08
CA ALA A 24 -0.27 -6.12 22.47
C ALA A 24 0.98 -5.52 23.14
N ALA A 25 2.07 -5.38 22.39
CA ALA A 25 3.32 -4.83 22.89
C ALA A 25 3.26 -3.29 23.06
N GLU A 26 2.68 -2.57 22.11
CA GLU A 26 2.49 -1.10 22.16
C GLU A 26 1.53 -0.70 23.29
N GLN A 27 0.53 -1.52 23.59
CA GLN A 27 -0.43 -1.32 24.67
C GLN A 27 0.12 -1.68 26.07
N GLY A 28 1.38 -2.10 26.19
CA GLY A 28 1.93 -2.49 27.49
C GLY A 28 1.44 -3.83 28.02
N LYS A 29 0.62 -4.57 27.27
CA LYS A 29 -0.06 -5.78 27.76
C LYS A 29 0.88 -6.96 27.91
N ILE A 30 1.93 -7.03 27.08
CA ILE A 30 2.91 -8.13 27.11
C ILE A 30 3.76 -8.08 28.38
N ALA A 31 4.14 -6.89 28.85
CA ALA A 31 4.96 -6.73 30.05
C ALA A 31 4.27 -7.26 31.32
N ASN A 32 2.94 -7.33 31.33
CA ASN A 32 2.12 -7.77 32.47
C ASN A 32 1.91 -9.29 32.52
N LEU A 33 2.31 -10.04 31.49
CA LEU A 33 2.19 -11.50 31.48
C LEU A 33 3.32 -12.14 32.31
N GLU A 34 2.97 -13.11 33.15
CA GLU A 34 3.95 -13.88 33.91
C GLU A 34 4.92 -14.62 32.95
N GLY A 35 6.23 -14.50 33.19
CA GLY A 35 7.27 -15.00 32.29
C GLY A 35 7.64 -14.03 31.15
N PHE A 36 6.99 -12.86 31.10
CA PHE A 36 7.37 -11.68 30.36
C PHE A 36 7.67 -10.52 31.33
N GLY A 37 8.14 -9.39 30.81
CA GLY A 37 8.48 -8.20 31.58
C GLY A 37 8.85 -7.05 30.63
N GLN A 38 9.09 -5.84 31.15
CA GLN A 38 9.34 -4.65 30.33
C GLN A 38 10.44 -4.86 29.28
N LYS A 39 11.58 -5.44 29.65
CA LYS A 39 12.66 -5.77 28.71
C LYS A 39 12.23 -6.75 27.60
N SER A 40 11.35 -7.71 27.91
CA SER A 40 10.84 -8.64 26.90
C SER A 40 9.87 -7.93 25.94
N GLN A 41 9.04 -7.01 26.43
CA GLN A 41 8.14 -6.23 25.59
C GLN A 41 8.91 -5.26 24.68
N GLU A 42 9.88 -4.52 25.21
CA GLU A 42 10.76 -3.66 24.43
C GLU A 42 11.49 -4.46 23.35
N SER A 43 12.03 -5.64 23.72
CA SER A 43 12.66 -6.55 22.78
C SER A 43 11.68 -7.07 21.73
N ILE A 44 10.42 -7.32 22.09
CA ILE A 44 9.38 -7.74 21.15
C ILE A 44 9.02 -6.59 20.20
N LEU A 45 8.79 -5.37 20.70
CA LEU A 45 8.53 -4.17 19.89
C LEU A 45 9.65 -3.89 18.91
N GLN A 46 10.89 -3.98 19.40
CA GLN A 46 12.06 -3.93 18.55
C GLN A 46 11.93 -5.03 17.50
N ASN A 47 11.93 -6.32 17.88
CA ASN A 47 11.96 -7.47 16.98
C ASN A 47 10.77 -7.62 16.00
N ILE A 48 9.59 -7.09 16.31
CA ILE A 48 8.44 -7.04 15.38
C ILE A 48 8.81 -6.26 14.12
N GLN A 49 9.51 -5.13 14.27
CA GLN A 49 9.99 -4.35 13.13
C GLN A 49 10.96 -5.18 12.27
N PHE A 50 11.62 -6.20 12.84
CA PHE A 50 12.54 -7.11 12.16
C PHE A 50 11.81 -8.29 11.49
N ALA A 51 10.61 -8.66 11.96
CA ALA A 51 9.83 -9.78 11.41
C ALA A 51 9.02 -9.40 10.16
N ILE A 52 8.73 -8.11 9.97
CA ILE A 52 8.10 -7.55 8.76
C ILE A 52 9.12 -7.40 7.61
N VAL A 53 10.41 -7.42 7.94
CA VAL A 53 11.49 -7.51 6.95
C VAL A 53 11.64 -8.98 6.57
N ASN A 54 10.90 -9.42 5.55
CA ASN A 54 11.41 -10.55 4.75
C ASN A 54 12.83 -10.15 4.35
N LYS A 55 13.80 -11.04 4.53
CA LYS A 55 15.26 -10.80 4.59
C LYS A 55 15.90 -9.91 3.49
N GLU A 56 15.14 -9.39 2.53
CA GLU A 56 15.56 -8.47 1.47
C GLU A 56 14.59 -7.30 1.17
N ARG A 57 13.32 -7.30 1.62
CA ARG A 57 12.32 -6.26 1.28
C ARG A 57 11.40 -5.87 2.44
N THR A 58 11.04 -4.59 2.50
CA THR A 58 10.20 -3.94 3.53
C THR A 58 8.89 -3.44 2.93
N ARG A 59 7.77 -3.62 3.64
CA ARG A 59 6.44 -3.13 3.21
C ARG A 59 6.40 -1.60 3.13
N ILE A 60 5.66 -1.07 2.16
CA ILE A 60 5.69 0.37 1.83
C ILE A 60 5.29 1.29 2.99
N ASP A 61 4.29 0.94 3.80
CA ASP A 61 3.85 1.73 4.96
C ASP A 61 4.97 1.90 5.99
N VAL A 62 5.67 0.81 6.30
CA VAL A 62 6.81 0.80 7.24
C VAL A 62 7.97 1.61 6.66
N ALA A 63 8.30 1.39 5.39
CA ALA A 63 9.38 2.13 4.73
C ALA A 63 9.10 3.63 4.60
N LEU A 64 7.85 4.02 4.32
CA LEU A 64 7.42 5.43 4.29
C LEU A 64 7.57 6.08 5.66
N GLN A 65 7.16 5.39 6.73
CA GLN A 65 7.31 5.89 8.09
C GLN A 65 8.80 6.12 8.43
N ILE A 66 9.65 5.13 8.13
CA ILE A 66 11.09 5.22 8.37
C ILE A 66 11.70 6.37 7.56
N ALA A 67 11.40 6.47 6.26
CA ALA A 67 11.92 7.53 5.40
C ALA A 67 11.49 8.91 5.87
N ASN A 68 10.22 9.09 6.26
CA ASN A 68 9.71 10.37 6.75
C ASN A 68 10.38 10.77 8.08
N ASN A 69 10.55 9.83 9.02
CA ASN A 69 11.25 10.10 10.27
C ASN A 69 12.70 10.52 10.02
N TYR A 70 13.40 9.83 9.12
CA TYR A 70 14.77 10.17 8.74
C TYR A 70 14.88 11.55 8.08
N ILE A 71 13.98 11.85 7.14
CA ILE A 71 13.92 13.16 6.47
C ILE A 71 13.64 14.28 7.48
N ASN A 72 12.74 14.06 8.44
CA ASN A 72 12.44 15.05 9.49
C ASN A 72 13.66 15.29 10.37
N TYR A 73 14.32 14.21 10.82
CA TYR A 73 15.59 14.31 11.56
C TYR A 73 16.64 15.13 10.80
N LEU A 74 16.84 14.87 9.50
CA LEU A 74 17.79 15.61 8.67
C LEU A 74 17.43 17.10 8.59
N LYS A 75 16.16 17.45 8.35
CA LYS A 75 15.70 18.85 8.30
C LYS A 75 15.84 19.59 9.64
N GLU A 76 15.65 18.88 10.74
CA GLU A 76 15.79 19.44 12.08
C GLU A 76 17.25 19.75 12.42
N ASN A 77 18.17 18.85 12.04
CA ASN A 77 19.57 18.88 12.46
C ASN A 77 20.55 19.44 11.41
N ASP A 78 20.11 19.62 10.15
CA ASP A 78 20.92 20.24 9.10
C ASP A 78 20.16 21.37 8.39
N LYS A 79 20.43 22.60 8.81
CA LYS A 79 19.87 23.83 8.18
C LYS A 79 20.51 24.17 6.84
N GLY A 80 21.57 23.45 6.44
CA GLY A 80 22.20 23.58 5.13
C GLY A 80 21.42 22.92 3.99
N ILE A 81 20.47 22.03 4.31
CA ILE A 81 19.63 21.34 3.33
C ILE A 81 18.75 22.34 2.58
N VAL A 82 18.83 22.32 1.25
CA VAL A 82 18.02 23.14 0.33
C VAL A 82 16.82 22.34 -0.18
N GLN A 83 17.05 21.11 -0.65
CA GLN A 83 16.01 20.19 -1.10
C GLN A 83 16.25 18.79 -0.54
N ILE A 84 15.17 18.07 -0.24
CA ILE A 84 15.22 16.69 0.25
C ILE A 84 13.98 15.92 -0.20
N LYS A 85 14.20 14.75 -0.81
CA LYS A 85 13.16 13.83 -1.29
C LYS A 85 13.65 12.39 -1.15
N TYR A 86 12.76 11.44 -0.91
CA TYR A 86 13.08 10.03 -1.17
C TYR A 86 12.94 9.71 -2.66
N GLY A 87 13.76 8.79 -3.16
CA GLY A 87 13.74 8.26 -4.52
C GLY A 87 13.32 6.80 -4.56
N GLY A 88 13.84 6.07 -5.55
CA GLY A 88 13.73 4.62 -5.66
C GLY A 88 12.31 4.08 -5.80
N SER A 89 12.18 2.78 -5.48
CA SER A 89 10.89 2.09 -5.44
C SER A 89 9.91 2.70 -4.44
N LEU A 90 10.41 3.32 -3.37
CA LEU A 90 9.57 3.99 -2.38
C LEU A 90 8.78 5.14 -3.02
N ARG A 91 9.45 5.95 -3.84
CA ARG A 91 8.80 7.06 -4.53
C ARG A 91 7.82 6.59 -5.61
N ARG A 92 8.07 5.43 -6.24
CA ARG A 92 7.17 4.82 -7.23
C ARG A 92 6.00 4.05 -6.62
N ARG A 93 5.87 4.04 -5.29
CA ARG A 93 4.80 3.35 -4.55
C ARG A 93 4.75 1.83 -4.76
N GLU A 94 5.90 1.20 -4.97
CA GLU A 94 5.96 -0.27 -5.01
C GLU A 94 5.51 -0.86 -3.66
N ASP A 95 4.73 -1.94 -3.70
CA ASP A 95 4.14 -2.60 -2.51
C ASP A 95 5.17 -2.91 -1.40
N THR A 96 6.39 -3.24 -1.83
CA THR A 96 7.55 -3.44 -0.98
C THR A 96 8.77 -2.75 -1.58
N VAL A 97 9.74 -2.37 -0.75
CA VAL A 97 10.98 -1.69 -1.13
C VAL A 97 12.19 -2.43 -0.60
N GLY A 98 13.33 -2.35 -1.28
CA GLY A 98 14.59 -2.90 -0.78
C GLY A 98 15.20 -1.94 0.25
N ASP A 99 16.09 -1.09 -0.23
CA ASP A 99 16.62 0.07 0.49
C ASP A 99 15.74 1.31 0.30
N ILE A 100 16.04 2.35 1.10
CA ILE A 100 15.45 3.68 0.97
C ILE A 100 16.51 4.62 0.41
N ASP A 101 16.26 5.18 -0.77
CA ASP A 101 17.07 6.27 -1.32
C ASP A 101 16.58 7.63 -0.83
N ILE A 102 17.46 8.44 -0.24
CA ILE A 102 17.23 9.84 0.09
C ILE A 102 18.17 10.72 -0.75
N LEU A 103 17.58 11.63 -1.51
CA LEU A 103 18.29 12.62 -2.31
C LEU A 103 18.22 13.97 -1.61
N VAL A 104 19.37 14.63 -1.51
CA VAL A 104 19.52 15.94 -0.86
C VAL A 104 20.32 16.88 -1.75
N SER A 105 19.89 18.14 -1.85
CA SER A 105 20.79 19.23 -2.20
C SER A 105 21.10 20.04 -0.93
N SER A 106 22.37 20.37 -0.71
CA SER A 106 22.84 21.01 0.52
C SER A 106 23.89 22.08 0.24
N LYS A 107 23.90 23.14 1.05
CA LYS A 107 24.95 24.16 1.08
C LYS A 107 26.24 23.66 1.75
N ASN A 108 26.15 22.59 2.55
CA ASN A 108 27.29 21.98 3.22
C ASN A 108 27.13 20.45 3.19
N ALA A 109 27.64 19.82 2.12
CA ALA A 109 27.53 18.38 1.92
C ALA A 109 28.19 17.57 3.05
N GLU A 110 29.35 18.01 3.54
CA GLU A 110 30.08 17.34 4.62
C GLU A 110 29.24 17.29 5.91
N ASN A 111 28.61 18.40 6.27
CA ASN A 111 27.69 18.44 7.41
C ASN A 111 26.49 17.51 7.20
N THR A 112 25.90 17.51 6.01
CA THR A 112 24.77 16.61 5.69
C THR A 112 25.14 15.15 5.86
N HIS A 113 26.30 14.72 5.35
CA HIS A 113 26.78 13.35 5.52
C HIS A 113 27.02 13.01 6.99
N LYS A 114 27.62 13.93 7.77
CA LYS A 114 27.87 13.75 9.20
C LYS A 114 26.57 13.59 9.99
N VAL A 115 25.62 14.50 9.80
CA VAL A 115 24.30 14.46 10.45
C VAL A 115 23.59 13.16 10.06
N PHE A 116 23.56 12.81 8.77
CA PHE A 116 22.98 11.56 8.28
C PHE A 116 23.52 10.33 9.00
N THR A 117 24.83 10.22 9.17
CA THR A 117 25.44 9.05 9.85
C THR A 117 25.29 9.06 11.37
N SER A 118 24.89 10.18 11.97
CA SER A 118 24.80 10.36 13.42
C SER A 118 23.40 10.12 13.99
N TYR A 119 22.43 9.72 13.15
CA TYR A 119 21.08 9.44 13.63
C TYR A 119 21.07 8.26 14.60
N ASP A 120 20.35 8.39 15.72
CA ASP A 120 20.36 7.42 16.82
C ASP A 120 19.81 6.04 16.42
N GLN A 121 19.02 5.98 15.35
CA GLN A 121 18.50 4.74 14.76
C GLN A 121 19.53 4.00 13.90
N VAL A 122 20.69 4.60 13.60
CA VAL A 122 21.76 3.94 12.86
C VAL A 122 22.41 2.87 13.75
N GLU A 123 22.42 1.64 13.25
CA GLU A 123 23.13 0.51 13.86
C GLU A 123 24.56 0.43 13.33
N LYS A 124 24.75 0.64 12.03
CA LYS A 124 26.06 0.58 11.38
C LYS A 124 26.15 1.55 10.20
N VAL A 125 27.25 2.26 10.09
CA VAL A 125 27.62 2.98 8.85
C VAL A 125 28.24 1.98 7.89
N LEU A 126 27.62 1.79 6.73
CA LEU A 126 28.09 0.86 5.68
C LEU A 126 29.15 1.50 4.80
N GLY A 127 29.05 2.81 4.59
CA GLY A 127 30.05 3.62 3.90
C GLY A 127 29.68 5.11 3.94
N SER A 128 30.67 5.99 3.89
CA SER A 128 30.46 7.43 3.81
C SER A 128 31.57 8.07 3.00
N GLY A 129 31.19 8.87 2.01
CA GLY A 129 32.08 9.67 1.17
C GLY A 129 31.44 11.00 0.81
N GLY A 130 32.09 11.79 -0.05
CA GLY A 130 31.68 13.17 -0.33
C GLY A 130 30.36 13.36 -1.08
N THR A 131 29.82 12.30 -1.71
CA THR A 131 28.56 12.36 -2.48
C THR A 131 27.55 11.27 -2.11
N LYS A 132 28.00 10.24 -1.37
CA LYS A 132 27.17 9.11 -0.94
C LYS A 132 27.48 8.71 0.49
N SER A 133 26.45 8.49 1.29
CA SER A 133 26.54 7.70 2.52
C SER A 133 25.52 6.57 2.49
N SER A 134 25.83 5.46 3.15
CA SER A 134 24.94 4.32 3.33
C SER A 134 24.98 3.91 4.80
N VAL A 135 23.80 3.74 5.41
CA VAL A 135 23.65 3.29 6.79
C VAL A 135 22.72 2.09 6.86
N TRP A 136 22.96 1.25 7.84
CA TRP A 136 22.09 0.17 8.25
C TRP A 136 21.40 0.56 9.54
N LEU A 137 20.07 0.58 9.55
CA LEU A 137 19.32 0.97 10.73
C LEU A 137 19.06 -0.22 11.66
N LYS A 138 18.75 0.09 12.92
CA LYS A 138 18.27 -0.88 13.91
C LYS A 138 17.06 -1.65 13.38
N GLN A 139 16.21 -1.02 12.56
CA GLN A 139 15.06 -1.64 11.90
C GLN A 139 15.41 -2.65 10.78
N LYS A 140 16.70 -2.95 10.56
CA LYS A 140 17.20 -3.84 9.49
C LYS A 140 16.81 -3.43 8.07
N ILE A 141 16.80 -2.13 7.83
CA ILE A 141 16.68 -1.55 6.50
C ILE A 141 17.90 -0.67 6.23
N GLN A 142 18.36 -0.71 4.97
CA GLN A 142 19.41 0.18 4.50
C GLN A 142 18.80 1.51 4.04
N ILE A 143 19.48 2.61 4.38
CA ILE A 143 19.18 3.93 3.81
C ILE A 143 20.43 4.45 3.11
N ASP A 144 20.25 4.87 1.86
CA ASP A 144 21.26 5.49 1.02
C ASP A 144 20.98 6.98 0.90
N LEU A 145 21.98 7.80 1.24
CA LEU A 145 21.98 9.23 1.01
C LEU A 145 22.77 9.57 -0.25
N ARG A 146 22.20 10.41 -1.10
CA ARG A 146 22.88 11.09 -2.21
C ARG A 146 22.85 12.59 -1.97
N VAL A 147 24.01 13.21 -1.82
CA VAL A 147 24.12 14.68 -1.79
C VAL A 147 24.53 15.16 -3.18
N LEU A 148 23.74 16.08 -3.72
CA LEU A 148 23.75 16.51 -5.10
C LEU A 148 23.84 18.03 -5.18
N ASN A 149 24.37 18.54 -6.29
CA ASN A 149 24.26 19.95 -6.60
C ASN A 149 22.80 20.33 -6.79
N ASN A 150 22.39 21.48 -6.26
CA ASN A 150 21.01 21.96 -6.40
C ASN A 150 20.56 22.05 -7.86
N GLU A 151 21.50 22.37 -8.76
CA GLU A 151 21.24 22.48 -10.19
C GLU A 151 20.91 21.16 -10.87
N SER A 152 21.37 20.04 -10.32
CA SER A 152 21.12 18.71 -10.89
C SER A 152 19.96 18.01 -10.22
N PHE A 153 19.34 18.60 -9.18
CA PHE A 153 18.40 17.88 -8.31
C PHE A 153 17.20 17.30 -9.07
N GLY A 154 16.60 18.03 -10.01
CA GLY A 154 15.47 17.51 -10.78
C GLY A 154 15.84 16.35 -11.70
N THR A 155 17.03 16.38 -12.31
CA THR A 155 17.50 15.29 -13.18
C THR A 155 17.97 14.08 -12.37
N ALA A 156 18.63 14.32 -11.25
CA ALA A 156 18.99 13.27 -10.30
C ALA A 156 17.73 12.62 -9.71
N LEU A 157 16.71 13.41 -9.38
CA LEU A 157 15.43 12.88 -8.89
C LEU A 157 14.78 11.97 -9.94
N GLN A 158 14.76 12.36 -11.21
CA GLN A 158 14.34 11.49 -12.32
C GLN A 158 15.13 10.18 -12.31
N TYR A 159 16.46 10.27 -12.32
CA TYR A 159 17.38 9.13 -12.40
C TYR A 159 17.22 8.16 -11.23
N PHE A 160 17.31 8.65 -10.00
CA PHE A 160 17.27 7.83 -8.78
C PHE A 160 15.86 7.39 -8.40
N THR A 161 14.80 7.97 -8.99
CA THR A 161 13.45 7.40 -8.89
C THR A 161 13.30 6.16 -9.77
N GLY A 162 13.94 6.16 -10.94
CA GLY A 162 13.85 5.06 -11.90
C GLY A 162 12.41 4.81 -12.38
N ASN A 163 12.04 3.57 -12.74
CA ASN A 163 12.84 2.34 -12.64
C ASN A 163 14.03 2.31 -13.64
N VAL A 164 14.85 1.25 -13.62
CA VAL A 164 16.03 1.11 -14.48
C VAL A 164 15.65 1.13 -15.96
N ASP A 165 14.59 0.42 -16.34
CA ASP A 165 14.14 0.30 -17.72
C ASP A 165 13.58 1.61 -18.27
N HIS A 166 12.78 2.31 -17.48
CA HIS A 166 12.32 3.68 -17.72
C HIS A 166 13.50 4.61 -18.02
N ASN A 167 14.57 4.55 -17.20
CA ASN A 167 15.78 5.34 -17.42
C ASN A 167 16.52 4.94 -18.71
N VAL A 168 16.56 3.65 -19.05
CA VAL A 168 17.18 3.18 -20.29
C VAL A 168 16.43 3.72 -21.51
N ILE A 169 15.10 3.65 -21.51
CA ILE A 169 14.27 4.10 -22.63
C ILE A 169 14.32 5.62 -22.74
N LEU A 170 14.22 6.36 -21.63
CA LEU A 170 14.29 7.81 -21.64
C LEU A 170 15.66 8.31 -22.15
N ARG A 171 16.76 7.60 -21.83
CA ARG A 171 18.08 7.88 -22.42
C ARG A 171 18.12 7.59 -23.92
N LYS A 172 17.48 6.52 -24.40
CA LYS A 172 17.36 6.26 -25.86
C LYS A 172 16.58 7.39 -26.57
N VAL A 173 15.52 7.92 -25.95
CA VAL A 173 14.78 9.09 -26.46
C VAL A 173 15.69 10.32 -26.54
N ALA A 174 16.44 10.61 -25.47
CA ALA A 174 17.40 11.71 -25.46
C ALA A 174 18.44 11.58 -26.58
N ILE A 175 19.01 10.38 -26.77
CA ILE A 175 19.99 10.11 -27.84
C ILE A 175 19.41 10.38 -29.23
N LYS A 176 18.17 9.93 -29.50
CA LYS A 176 17.48 10.18 -30.78
C LYS A 176 17.25 11.67 -31.04
N LYS A 177 17.12 12.48 -29.98
CA LYS A 177 17.02 13.95 -30.06
C LYS A 177 18.38 14.68 -30.09
N GLY A 178 19.50 13.96 -30.17
CA GLY A 178 20.84 14.57 -30.13
C GLY A 178 21.28 15.05 -28.74
N LEU A 179 20.61 14.57 -27.69
CA LEU A 179 20.87 14.92 -26.29
C LEU A 179 21.58 13.77 -25.54
N LYS A 180 22.14 14.09 -24.37
CA LYS A 180 22.70 13.16 -23.39
C LYS A 180 22.01 13.40 -22.04
N LEU A 181 21.27 12.41 -21.55
CA LEU A 181 20.64 12.42 -20.22
C LEU A 181 21.55 11.67 -19.22
N SER A 182 21.82 12.28 -18.07
CA SER A 182 22.53 11.70 -16.92
C SER A 182 21.95 12.24 -15.61
N GLU A 183 22.35 11.72 -14.46
CA GLU A 183 21.98 12.23 -13.14
C GLU A 183 22.36 13.70 -12.92
N TYR A 184 23.30 14.24 -13.71
CA TYR A 184 23.79 15.61 -13.57
C TYR A 184 23.03 16.63 -14.43
N GLY A 185 22.26 16.19 -15.43
CA GLY A 185 21.58 17.09 -16.37
C GLY A 185 21.30 16.48 -17.75
N VAL A 186 20.74 17.32 -18.63
CA VAL A 186 20.41 16.97 -20.03
C VAL A 186 21.21 17.84 -20.99
N PHE A 187 22.27 17.29 -21.56
CA PHE A 187 23.26 18.03 -22.35
C PHE A 187 23.02 17.89 -23.86
N ASN A 188 23.34 18.91 -24.64
CA ASN A 188 23.40 18.80 -26.09
C ASN A 188 24.76 18.21 -26.49
N LYS A 189 24.79 17.23 -27.40
CA LYS A 189 26.05 16.63 -27.86
C LYS A 189 26.97 17.62 -28.59
N LYS A 190 26.43 18.72 -29.10
CA LYS A 190 27.19 19.77 -29.81
C LYS A 190 27.64 20.93 -28.91
N ASP A 191 27.01 21.09 -27.75
CA ASP A 191 27.27 22.16 -26.77
C ASP A 191 26.93 21.64 -25.36
N GLU A 192 27.95 21.46 -24.53
CA GLU A 192 27.80 20.93 -23.16
C GLU A 192 27.04 21.87 -22.22
N ASN A 193 26.57 23.04 -22.68
CA ASN A 193 25.85 24.01 -21.86
C ASN A 193 24.32 23.82 -21.79
N LEU A 194 23.73 22.87 -22.53
CA LEU A 194 22.27 22.70 -22.45
C LEU A 194 21.86 22.20 -21.05
N ALA A 195 21.01 22.99 -20.38
CA ALA A 195 20.04 22.59 -19.37
C ALA A 195 20.56 21.94 -18.06
N LYS A 196 21.44 22.65 -17.34
CA LYS A 196 21.51 22.54 -15.87
C LYS A 196 20.27 23.21 -15.25
N ASN A 197 19.93 22.89 -14.00
CA ASN A 197 18.80 23.47 -13.25
C ASN A 197 17.39 23.08 -13.72
N LYS A 198 17.22 21.98 -14.46
CA LYS A 198 15.88 21.53 -14.83
C LYS A 198 15.19 20.84 -13.66
N SER A 199 13.96 21.28 -13.37
CA SER A 199 13.05 20.48 -12.52
C SER A 199 12.79 19.12 -13.20
N GLU A 200 12.28 18.17 -12.43
CA GLU A 200 11.96 16.86 -12.98
C GLU A 200 10.95 16.96 -14.13
N GLU A 201 9.94 17.83 -13.99
CA GLU A 201 8.93 18.15 -15.00
C GLU A 201 9.58 18.68 -16.28
N GLN A 202 10.51 19.62 -16.15
CA GLN A 202 11.19 20.20 -17.30
C GLN A 202 12.10 19.18 -18.03
N VAL A 203 12.64 18.18 -17.33
CA VAL A 203 13.37 17.07 -17.97
C VAL A 203 12.41 16.26 -18.85
N TYR A 204 11.22 15.94 -18.35
CA TYR A 204 10.21 15.22 -19.13
C TYR A 204 9.64 16.06 -20.29
N GLU A 205 9.34 17.33 -20.07
CA GLU A 205 8.88 18.25 -21.14
C GLU A 205 9.87 18.29 -22.30
N LEU A 206 11.17 18.40 -22.01
CA LEU A 206 12.22 18.42 -23.03
C LEU A 206 12.29 17.11 -23.84
N LEU A 207 12.16 15.97 -23.16
CA LEU A 207 12.38 14.66 -23.77
C LEU A 207 11.12 14.08 -24.41
N VAL A 208 9.98 14.17 -23.74
CA VAL A 208 8.72 13.49 -24.09
C VAL A 208 7.49 14.40 -24.01
N ASN A 209 7.66 15.71 -23.85
CA ASN A 209 6.60 16.74 -23.81
C ASN A 209 5.63 16.70 -22.61
N ASN A 210 5.52 15.57 -21.90
CA ASN A 210 4.58 15.40 -20.80
C ASN A 210 5.25 14.79 -19.57
N TYR A 211 4.96 15.32 -18.39
CA TYR A 211 5.49 14.80 -17.12
C TYR A 211 4.93 13.41 -16.80
N ILE A 212 5.82 12.47 -16.48
CA ILE A 212 5.46 11.12 -16.05
C ILE A 212 5.63 11.03 -14.53
N ILE A 213 4.52 10.85 -13.82
CA ILE A 213 4.53 10.69 -12.36
C ILE A 213 5.34 9.44 -11.95
N PRO A 214 5.98 9.42 -10.76
CA PRO A 214 6.79 8.31 -10.30
C PRO A 214 6.11 6.94 -10.39
N GLU A 215 4.83 6.86 -10.02
CA GLU A 215 4.03 5.63 -9.99
C GLU A 215 3.82 5.00 -11.37
N MET A 216 3.97 5.77 -12.47
CA MET A 216 3.82 5.27 -13.84
C MET A 216 5.12 4.74 -14.45
N ARG A 217 6.27 4.94 -13.80
CA ARG A 217 7.61 4.63 -14.35
C ARG A 217 7.92 3.15 -14.23
N THR A 218 7.22 2.36 -15.03
CA THR A 218 7.15 0.90 -14.92
C THR A 218 7.60 0.18 -16.19
N ASP A 219 7.95 0.89 -17.27
CA ASP A 219 8.24 0.30 -18.59
C ASP A 219 7.06 -0.51 -19.18
N HIS A 220 5.88 0.10 -19.21
CA HIS A 220 4.65 -0.49 -19.77
C HIS A 220 4.03 0.42 -20.85
N GLY A 221 4.87 1.20 -21.55
CA GLY A 221 4.46 2.10 -22.62
C GLY A 221 4.19 3.55 -22.18
N GLU A 222 4.48 3.90 -20.93
CA GLU A 222 4.26 5.24 -20.38
C GLU A 222 5.03 6.32 -21.15
N ILE A 223 6.22 5.99 -21.68
CA ILE A 223 7.04 6.93 -22.45
C ILE A 223 6.40 7.23 -23.81
N ASP A 224 5.87 6.23 -24.50
CA ASP A 224 5.19 6.42 -25.79
C ASP A 224 3.86 7.18 -25.61
N LEU A 225 3.14 6.90 -24.52
CA LEU A 225 1.96 7.67 -24.13
C LEU A 225 2.33 9.12 -23.81
N ALA A 226 3.45 9.37 -23.13
CA ALA A 226 3.94 10.73 -22.88
C ALA A 226 4.27 11.46 -24.18
N ILE A 227 5.02 10.84 -25.09
CA ILE A 227 5.38 11.43 -26.39
C ILE A 227 4.13 11.79 -27.20
N SER A 228 3.12 10.91 -27.20
CA SER A 228 1.89 11.09 -27.96
C SER A 228 0.83 11.95 -27.25
N GLY A 229 1.09 12.42 -26.03
CA GLY A 229 0.13 13.23 -25.26
C GLY A 229 -1.10 12.45 -24.79
N LYS A 230 -0.95 11.14 -24.57
CA LYS A 230 -2.02 10.19 -24.20
C LYS A 230 -1.84 9.58 -22.82
N LEU A 231 -1.04 10.19 -21.94
CA LEU A 231 -0.94 9.74 -20.56
C LEU A 231 -2.32 9.75 -19.89
N PRO A 232 -2.72 8.69 -19.17
CA PRO A 232 -3.96 8.70 -18.43
C PRO A 232 -3.87 9.67 -17.25
N THR A 233 -5.00 10.29 -16.91
CA THR A 233 -5.09 11.11 -15.70
C THR A 233 -5.20 10.19 -14.47
N PRO A 234 -4.25 10.25 -13.52
CA PRO A 234 -4.30 9.43 -12.33
C PRO A 234 -5.48 9.81 -11.42
N ILE A 235 -6.05 8.81 -10.74
CA ILE A 235 -6.92 9.07 -9.60
C ILE A 235 -6.09 9.64 -8.44
N THR A 236 -6.66 10.58 -7.69
CA THR A 236 -6.04 11.16 -6.49
C THR A 236 -6.99 11.02 -5.29
N LEU A 237 -6.49 11.23 -4.08
CA LEU A 237 -7.32 11.23 -2.87
C LEU A 237 -8.51 12.21 -2.94
N LYS A 238 -8.42 13.27 -3.74
CA LYS A 238 -9.53 14.23 -3.96
C LYS A 238 -10.69 13.62 -4.76
N ASN A 239 -10.43 12.56 -5.52
CA ASN A 239 -11.44 11.85 -6.30
C ASN A 239 -12.18 10.79 -5.46
N ILE A 240 -11.60 10.38 -4.33
CA ILE A 240 -12.19 9.39 -3.42
C ILE A 240 -13.30 10.08 -2.62
N LYS A 241 -14.53 9.61 -2.83
CA LYS A 241 -15.75 10.18 -2.21
C LYS A 241 -16.27 9.34 -1.05
N GLY A 242 -15.66 8.19 -0.79
CA GLY A 242 -16.10 7.24 0.21
C GLY A 242 -15.25 6.00 0.15
N ASP A 243 -15.49 5.10 1.09
CA ASP A 243 -14.81 3.81 1.20
C ASP A 243 -15.89 2.74 1.48
N LEU A 244 -15.75 1.60 0.82
CA LEU A 244 -16.76 0.55 0.66
C LEU A 244 -16.35 -0.77 1.32
N GLN A 245 -15.26 -0.80 2.08
CA GLN A 245 -14.93 -1.95 2.91
C GLN A 245 -14.42 -1.49 4.28
N MET A 246 -15.30 -1.55 5.29
CA MET A 246 -14.97 -1.15 6.65
C MET A 246 -15.59 -2.10 7.65
N HIS A 247 -14.83 -2.47 8.67
CA HIS A 247 -15.30 -3.35 9.76
C HIS A 247 -15.44 -2.54 11.04
N THR A 248 -16.43 -2.91 11.84
CA THR A 248 -16.77 -2.28 13.10
C THR A 248 -16.66 -3.29 14.23
N THR A 249 -16.98 -2.84 15.44
CA THR A 249 -17.09 -3.72 16.61
C THR A 249 -18.20 -4.77 16.50
N ASN A 250 -19.03 -4.75 15.45
CA ASN A 250 -19.95 -5.85 15.15
C ASN A 250 -19.22 -7.13 14.69
N SER A 251 -17.98 -7.02 14.18
CA SER A 251 -17.12 -8.19 13.89
C SER A 251 -15.70 -8.02 14.45
N ASP A 252 -14.70 -7.78 13.62
CA ASP A 252 -13.28 -7.66 13.98
C ASP A 252 -12.71 -6.23 13.93
N GLY A 253 -13.58 -5.24 13.67
CA GLY A 253 -13.23 -3.84 13.76
C GLY A 253 -13.03 -3.36 15.19
N LYS A 254 -12.31 -2.25 15.35
CA LYS A 254 -11.98 -1.67 16.66
C LYS A 254 -12.88 -0.50 17.06
N HIS A 255 -13.70 -0.02 16.14
CA HIS A 255 -14.45 1.22 16.29
C HIS A 255 -15.93 0.92 16.12
N THR A 256 -16.75 1.61 16.90
CA THR A 256 -18.20 1.57 16.77
C THR A 256 -18.65 2.14 15.44
N VAL A 257 -19.89 1.84 15.04
CA VAL A 257 -20.52 2.42 13.84
C VAL A 257 -20.46 3.94 13.89
N ASP A 258 -20.82 4.56 15.03
CA ASP A 258 -20.81 6.01 15.20
C ASP A 258 -19.41 6.64 15.04
N GLU A 259 -18.37 6.03 15.62
CA GLU A 259 -16.99 6.51 15.48
C GLU A 259 -16.50 6.45 14.03
N MET A 260 -16.81 5.37 13.32
CA MET A 260 -16.46 5.21 11.90
C MET A 260 -17.19 6.24 11.04
N VAL A 261 -18.48 6.45 11.27
CA VAL A 261 -19.30 7.45 10.57
C VAL A 261 -18.74 8.85 10.79
N GLN A 262 -18.45 9.21 12.05
CA GLN A 262 -17.89 10.51 12.36
C GLN A 262 -16.54 10.73 11.67
N LYS A 263 -15.68 9.70 11.66
CA LYS A 263 -14.39 9.80 10.97
C LYS A 263 -14.55 10.00 9.46
N CYS A 264 -15.51 9.33 8.82
CA CYS A 264 -15.80 9.51 7.41
C CYS A 264 -16.31 10.93 7.09
N ILE A 265 -17.14 11.50 7.96
CA ILE A 265 -17.58 12.90 7.87
C ILE A 265 -16.39 13.85 7.97
N ASP A 266 -15.50 13.65 8.93
CA ASP A 266 -14.31 14.49 9.12
C ASP A 266 -13.34 14.43 7.92
N LEU A 267 -13.29 13.27 7.24
CA LEU A 267 -12.54 13.07 5.98
C LEU A 267 -13.24 13.70 4.77
N GLY A 268 -14.48 14.18 4.92
CA GLY A 268 -15.27 14.80 3.86
C GLY A 268 -15.92 13.80 2.90
N TYR A 269 -16.01 12.52 3.28
CA TYR A 269 -16.67 11.50 2.47
C TYR A 269 -18.17 11.78 2.31
N LYS A 270 -18.68 11.43 1.14
CA LYS A 270 -20.09 11.53 0.73
C LYS A 270 -20.85 10.24 0.99
N TYR A 271 -20.13 9.13 1.01
CA TYR A 271 -20.69 7.84 1.37
C TYR A 271 -19.69 6.97 2.10
N MET A 272 -20.19 5.94 2.77
CA MET A 272 -19.40 4.87 3.35
C MET A 272 -20.18 3.55 3.29
N GLY A 273 -19.46 2.44 3.24
CA GLY A 273 -20.02 1.11 3.35
C GLY A 273 -19.46 0.38 4.57
N ILE A 274 -20.35 -0.18 5.39
CA ILE A 274 -19.96 -1.04 6.51
C ILE A 274 -20.16 -2.49 6.06
N THR A 275 -19.10 -3.27 6.12
CA THR A 275 -19.01 -4.63 5.56
C THR A 275 -18.36 -5.56 6.56
N ASP A 276 -18.87 -5.58 7.79
CA ASP A 276 -18.41 -6.55 8.79
C ASP A 276 -18.44 -7.98 8.23
N HIS A 277 -17.58 -8.85 8.77
CA HIS A 277 -17.50 -10.24 8.36
C HIS A 277 -18.73 -11.03 8.79
N PHE A 278 -19.23 -11.90 7.91
CA PHE A 278 -20.38 -12.77 8.19
C PHE A 278 -20.00 -14.25 8.13
N GLY A 279 -20.86 -15.08 8.73
CA GLY A 279 -20.79 -16.54 8.62
C GLY A 279 -19.89 -17.19 9.69
N ASN A 280 -19.20 -18.27 9.34
CA ASN A 280 -18.51 -19.11 10.33
C ASN A 280 -17.00 -18.81 10.45
N LEU A 281 -16.58 -17.59 10.12
CA LEU A 281 -15.19 -17.15 10.22
C LEU A 281 -14.79 -16.94 11.69
N GLY A 282 -14.42 -18.03 12.37
CA GLY A 282 -14.06 -18.02 13.79
C GLY A 282 -12.85 -17.14 14.17
N VAL A 283 -12.09 -16.64 13.19
CA VAL A 283 -10.98 -15.70 13.43
C VAL A 283 -11.43 -14.23 13.45
N ALA A 284 -12.61 -13.92 12.91
CA ALA A 284 -13.07 -12.56 12.64
C ALA A 284 -14.27 -12.12 13.49
N ASN A 285 -14.64 -12.91 14.51
CA ASN A 285 -15.86 -12.66 15.30
C ASN A 285 -17.08 -12.37 14.40
N ALA A 286 -17.21 -13.15 13.32
CA ALA A 286 -18.13 -12.88 12.24
C ALA A 286 -19.59 -12.90 12.72
N VAL A 287 -20.40 -11.99 12.17
CA VAL A 287 -21.83 -11.88 12.43
C VAL A 287 -22.51 -13.19 12.05
N ARG A 288 -23.15 -13.83 13.04
CA ARG A 288 -23.90 -15.06 12.84
C ARG A 288 -25.31 -14.78 12.32
N GLU A 289 -25.96 -15.83 11.85
CA GLU A 289 -27.33 -15.78 11.36
C GLU A 289 -28.30 -15.18 12.40
N ASP A 290 -28.18 -15.55 13.68
CA ASP A 290 -29.00 -15.03 14.78
C ASP A 290 -28.71 -13.57 15.15
N GLU A 291 -27.52 -13.06 14.81
CA GLU A 291 -27.06 -11.69 15.09
C GLU A 291 -27.35 -10.71 13.95
N PHE A 292 -27.79 -11.21 12.78
CA PHE A 292 -28.05 -10.39 11.60
C PHE A 292 -28.98 -9.20 11.85
N SER A 293 -30.09 -9.44 12.57
CA SER A 293 -31.07 -8.39 12.84
C SER A 293 -30.49 -7.26 13.67
N GLU A 294 -29.65 -7.60 14.66
CA GLU A 294 -28.96 -6.61 15.49
C GLU A 294 -27.96 -5.79 14.66
N TYR A 295 -27.15 -6.46 13.82
CA TYR A 295 -26.24 -5.80 12.89
C TYR A 295 -26.96 -4.81 11.97
N PHE A 296 -28.03 -5.28 11.33
CA PHE A 296 -28.81 -4.49 10.39
C PHE A 296 -29.46 -3.28 11.07
N ASP A 297 -30.07 -3.48 12.25
CA ASP A 297 -30.73 -2.41 13.00
C ASP A 297 -29.73 -1.38 13.52
N ASN A 298 -28.55 -1.82 13.97
CA ASN A 298 -27.47 -0.94 14.44
C ASN A 298 -27.04 0.05 13.35
N ILE A 299 -26.75 -0.44 12.15
CA ILE A 299 -26.33 0.41 11.03
C ILE A 299 -27.50 1.22 10.49
N SER A 300 -28.71 0.67 10.46
CA SER A 300 -29.91 1.40 10.02
C SER A 300 -30.21 2.60 10.91
N LYS A 301 -30.02 2.48 12.24
CA LYS A 301 -30.12 3.61 13.17
C LYS A 301 -29.09 4.69 12.86
N ALA A 302 -27.84 4.31 12.56
CA ALA A 302 -26.82 5.26 12.14
C ALA A 302 -27.17 5.94 10.81
N LYS A 303 -27.66 5.17 9.82
CA LYS A 303 -28.14 5.68 8.52
C LYS A 303 -29.18 6.78 8.71
N GLU A 304 -30.16 6.58 9.59
CA GLU A 304 -31.16 7.60 9.91
C GLU A 304 -30.56 8.80 10.68
N LYS A 305 -29.76 8.53 11.72
CA LYS A 305 -29.12 9.56 12.56
C LYS A 305 -28.24 10.53 11.76
N TYR A 306 -27.57 10.04 10.71
CA TYR A 306 -26.60 10.80 9.92
C TYR A 306 -27.04 11.10 8.48
N LYS A 307 -28.33 10.90 8.15
CA LYS A 307 -28.86 11.00 6.77
C LYS A 307 -28.56 12.31 6.05
N ASP A 308 -28.50 13.42 6.79
CA ASP A 308 -28.24 14.76 6.23
C ASP A 308 -26.73 15.07 6.11
N LYS A 309 -25.86 14.17 6.57
CA LYS A 309 -24.40 14.36 6.62
C LYS A 309 -23.63 13.43 5.69
N ILE A 310 -24.02 12.15 5.61
CA ILE A 310 -23.32 11.13 4.82
C ILE A 310 -24.28 9.98 4.46
N ASN A 311 -24.11 9.41 3.25
CA ASN A 311 -24.84 8.21 2.86
C ASN A 311 -24.16 6.96 3.43
N ILE A 312 -24.89 6.17 4.23
CA ILE A 312 -24.38 4.95 4.84
C ILE A 312 -25.01 3.74 4.14
N TYR A 313 -24.18 2.83 3.64
CA TYR A 313 -24.60 1.57 3.04
C TYR A 313 -24.38 0.41 4.01
N VAL A 314 -25.43 -0.38 4.22
CA VAL A 314 -25.41 -1.60 5.03
C VAL A 314 -24.93 -2.75 4.13
N GLY A 315 -23.64 -3.04 4.16
CA GLY A 315 -23.05 -4.15 3.41
C GLY A 315 -22.73 -5.35 4.30
N GLY A 316 -22.06 -6.34 3.71
CA GLY A 316 -21.47 -7.47 4.43
C GLY A 316 -20.33 -8.06 3.62
N GLU A 317 -19.21 -8.35 4.28
CA GLU A 317 -18.13 -9.14 3.68
C GLU A 317 -18.43 -10.63 3.85
N ILE A 318 -18.83 -11.29 2.76
CA ILE A 318 -19.30 -12.67 2.76
C ILE A 318 -18.24 -13.58 2.16
N ASN A 319 -17.88 -14.64 2.91
CA ASN A 319 -16.94 -15.62 2.40
C ASN A 319 -17.56 -16.44 1.26
N ILE A 320 -16.83 -16.56 0.15
CA ILE A 320 -17.10 -17.52 -0.92
C ILE A 320 -16.58 -18.89 -0.45
N LYS A 321 -17.39 -19.93 -0.41
CA LYS A 321 -16.98 -21.30 -0.04
C LYS A 321 -16.18 -21.95 -1.15
N ALA A 322 -15.53 -23.09 -0.86
CA ALA A 322 -14.73 -23.82 -1.86
C ALA A 322 -15.57 -24.31 -3.06
N ASN A 323 -16.88 -24.46 -2.91
CA ASN A 323 -17.80 -24.82 -3.99
C ASN A 323 -18.39 -23.60 -4.72
N GLY A 324 -18.03 -22.37 -4.34
CA GLY A 324 -18.53 -21.12 -4.94
C GLY A 324 -19.76 -20.51 -4.27
N ASP A 325 -20.44 -21.22 -3.37
CA ASP A 325 -21.59 -20.67 -2.64
C ASP A 325 -21.16 -19.63 -1.60
N LEU A 326 -22.03 -18.67 -1.30
CA LEU A 326 -21.81 -17.72 -0.21
C LEU A 326 -22.03 -18.36 1.17
N ASP A 327 -21.26 -17.93 2.17
CA ASP A 327 -21.36 -18.40 3.56
C ASP A 327 -22.37 -17.62 4.41
N PHE A 328 -23.57 -17.40 3.85
CA PHE A 328 -24.70 -16.83 4.57
C PHE A 328 -26.03 -17.10 3.85
N SER A 329 -27.15 -17.00 4.56
CA SER A 329 -28.49 -17.21 3.98
C SER A 329 -28.88 -16.13 2.97
N GLN A 330 -29.28 -16.56 1.78
CA GLN A 330 -29.68 -15.69 0.66
C GLN A 330 -30.75 -14.67 1.08
N SER A 331 -31.80 -15.12 1.80
CA SER A 331 -32.92 -14.27 2.23
C SER A 331 -32.51 -13.12 3.17
N LYS A 332 -31.35 -13.20 3.83
CA LYS A 332 -30.81 -12.11 4.65
C LYS A 332 -29.87 -11.22 3.85
N LEU A 333 -29.06 -11.80 2.98
CA LEU A 333 -28.21 -11.05 2.06
C LEU A 333 -29.03 -10.11 1.16
N GLU A 334 -30.24 -10.50 0.77
CA GLU A 334 -31.17 -9.67 -0.01
C GLU A 334 -31.60 -8.38 0.70
N LYS A 335 -31.41 -8.27 2.02
CA LYS A 335 -31.73 -7.06 2.79
C LYS A 335 -30.57 -6.07 2.81
N LEU A 336 -29.35 -6.50 2.52
CA LEU A 336 -28.17 -5.64 2.49
C LEU A 336 -28.22 -4.72 1.26
N ASP A 337 -27.63 -3.53 1.38
CA ASP A 337 -27.46 -2.60 0.27
C ASP A 337 -26.50 -3.20 -0.79
N TYR A 338 -25.51 -3.99 -0.37
CA TYR A 338 -24.62 -4.74 -1.25
C TYR A 338 -23.88 -5.88 -0.53
N VAL A 339 -23.46 -6.89 -1.31
CA VAL A 339 -22.53 -7.93 -0.85
C VAL A 339 -21.14 -7.68 -1.44
N LEU A 340 -20.14 -7.65 -0.57
CA LEU A 340 -18.74 -7.77 -0.92
C LEU A 340 -18.32 -9.22 -0.67
N ALA A 341 -17.90 -9.93 -1.72
CA ALA A 341 -17.60 -11.34 -1.64
C ALA A 341 -16.09 -11.60 -1.75
N SER A 342 -15.56 -12.39 -0.82
CA SER A 342 -14.12 -12.61 -0.69
C SER A 342 -13.78 -14.06 -0.39
N VAL A 343 -12.57 -14.49 -0.75
CA VAL A 343 -12.07 -15.84 -0.51
C VAL A 343 -11.14 -15.86 0.70
N HIS A 344 -11.59 -16.48 1.81
CA HIS A 344 -10.80 -16.55 3.06
C HIS A 344 -10.25 -17.94 3.39
N SER A 345 -10.69 -18.96 2.65
CA SER A 345 -10.40 -20.36 2.93
C SER A 345 -10.04 -21.14 1.67
N SER A 346 -9.44 -22.31 1.86
CA SER A 346 -9.02 -23.19 0.75
C SER A 346 -8.11 -22.50 -0.28
N LEU A 347 -7.24 -21.59 0.17
CA LEU A 347 -6.41 -20.74 -0.69
C LEU A 347 -5.38 -21.53 -1.51
N LYS A 348 -4.96 -22.70 -1.01
CA LYS A 348 -3.94 -23.57 -1.65
C LYS A 348 -4.49 -24.45 -2.78
N LYS A 349 -5.76 -24.27 -3.17
CA LYS A 349 -6.33 -24.98 -4.32
C LYS A 349 -5.71 -24.48 -5.62
N ASP A 350 -5.73 -25.31 -6.66
CA ASP A 350 -5.18 -24.95 -7.95
C ASP A 350 -5.97 -23.83 -8.64
N SER A 351 -5.33 -23.21 -9.63
CA SER A 351 -5.89 -22.08 -10.38
C SER A 351 -7.23 -22.41 -11.04
N LYS A 352 -7.39 -23.63 -11.57
CA LYS A 352 -8.64 -24.05 -12.20
C LYS A 352 -9.78 -24.07 -11.18
N HIS A 353 -9.55 -24.61 -10.00
CA HIS A 353 -10.54 -24.64 -8.94
C HIS A 353 -10.91 -23.23 -8.45
N GLN A 354 -9.94 -22.33 -8.26
CA GLN A 354 -10.24 -20.95 -7.84
C GLN A 354 -11.02 -20.18 -8.92
N THR A 355 -10.71 -20.41 -10.20
CA THR A 355 -11.49 -19.87 -11.32
C THR A 355 -12.95 -20.31 -11.25
N GLU A 356 -13.21 -21.63 -11.19
CA GLU A 356 -14.60 -22.13 -11.16
C GLU A 356 -15.35 -21.70 -9.89
N ARG A 357 -14.64 -21.60 -8.76
CA ARG A 357 -15.19 -21.04 -7.52
C ARG A 357 -15.66 -19.60 -7.68
N TYR A 358 -14.87 -18.74 -8.32
CA TYR A 358 -15.27 -17.36 -8.59
C TYR A 358 -16.43 -17.27 -9.57
N LEU A 359 -16.36 -18.02 -10.68
CA LEU A 359 -17.43 -18.01 -11.68
C LEU A 359 -18.76 -18.48 -11.09
N LYS A 360 -18.72 -19.52 -10.26
CA LYS A 360 -19.90 -19.98 -9.54
C LYS A 360 -20.45 -18.93 -8.58
N ALA A 361 -19.58 -18.23 -7.85
CA ALA A 361 -20.01 -17.14 -6.95
C ALA A 361 -20.67 -15.99 -7.73
N LEU A 362 -20.11 -15.62 -8.88
CA LEU A 362 -20.60 -14.53 -9.75
C LEU A 362 -21.96 -14.82 -10.39
N GLU A 363 -22.48 -16.05 -10.29
CA GLU A 363 -23.88 -16.35 -10.61
C GLU A 363 -24.86 -15.66 -9.63
N ASN A 364 -24.41 -15.31 -8.42
CA ASN A 364 -25.25 -14.67 -7.41
C ASN A 364 -25.38 -13.15 -7.68
N PRO A 365 -26.59 -12.64 -7.99
CA PRO A 365 -26.80 -11.24 -8.38
C PRO A 365 -26.61 -10.23 -7.24
N LEU A 366 -26.52 -10.69 -5.99
CA LEU A 366 -26.33 -9.83 -4.82
C LEU A 366 -24.89 -9.32 -4.69
N ILE A 367 -23.92 -10.06 -5.23
CA ILE A 367 -22.52 -9.64 -5.20
C ILE A 367 -22.37 -8.38 -6.04
N LYS A 368 -21.79 -7.33 -5.43
CA LYS A 368 -21.46 -6.07 -6.12
C LYS A 368 -19.96 -5.82 -6.19
N ILE A 369 -19.19 -6.43 -5.29
CA ILE A 369 -17.74 -6.26 -5.22
C ILE A 369 -17.09 -7.62 -4.95
N ILE A 370 -16.02 -7.95 -5.67
CA ILE A 370 -15.07 -8.99 -5.27
C ILE A 370 -13.97 -8.31 -4.44
N GLY A 371 -13.92 -8.63 -3.14
CA GLY A 371 -12.94 -8.08 -2.20
C GLY A 371 -11.59 -8.76 -2.31
N HIS A 372 -10.52 -7.99 -2.09
CA HIS A 372 -9.10 -8.41 -2.10
C HIS A 372 -8.85 -9.71 -2.88
N PRO A 373 -8.97 -9.67 -4.23
CA PRO A 373 -9.28 -10.85 -5.05
C PRO A 373 -8.21 -11.95 -5.03
N THR A 374 -6.95 -11.63 -4.75
CA THR A 374 -5.89 -12.64 -4.72
C THR A 374 -5.71 -13.24 -3.33
N GLY A 375 -6.35 -12.65 -2.31
CA GLY A 375 -6.20 -13.03 -0.91
C GLY A 375 -4.75 -12.91 -0.41
N ARG A 376 -3.91 -12.09 -1.07
CA ARG A 376 -2.50 -11.95 -0.70
C ARG A 376 -2.32 -11.22 0.64
N LEU A 377 -1.24 -11.54 1.34
CA LEU A 377 -0.73 -10.79 2.48
C LEU A 377 0.76 -10.55 2.28
N ILE A 378 1.14 -9.30 2.05
CA ILE A 378 2.51 -8.88 1.77
C ILE A 378 3.41 -9.26 2.94
N GLY A 379 4.43 -10.06 2.65
CA GLY A 379 5.38 -10.57 3.63
C GLY A 379 5.02 -11.95 4.19
N GLU A 380 3.74 -12.36 4.12
CA GLU A 380 3.24 -13.55 4.81
C GLU A 380 2.71 -14.63 3.85
N ARG A 381 1.89 -14.24 2.87
CA ARG A 381 1.16 -15.16 2.00
C ARG A 381 1.11 -14.63 0.56
N PRO A 382 1.64 -15.37 -0.43
CA PRO A 382 1.46 -14.99 -1.83
C PRO A 382 -0.03 -15.04 -2.20
N GLY A 383 -0.42 -14.25 -3.20
CA GLY A 383 -1.76 -14.36 -3.78
C GLY A 383 -1.98 -15.74 -4.37
N PHE A 384 -3.20 -16.26 -4.30
CA PHE A 384 -3.56 -17.46 -5.03
C PHE A 384 -3.88 -17.10 -6.49
N GLU A 385 -3.56 -18.01 -7.41
CA GLU A 385 -3.78 -17.81 -8.83
C GLU A 385 -5.20 -18.24 -9.24
N PHE A 386 -5.75 -17.56 -10.24
CA PHE A 386 -6.95 -17.94 -10.99
C PHE A 386 -6.83 -17.38 -12.41
N ASP A 387 -7.74 -17.76 -13.29
CA ASP A 387 -7.82 -17.21 -14.64
C ASP A 387 -8.34 -15.77 -14.56
N TYR A 388 -7.42 -14.82 -14.40
CA TYR A 388 -7.73 -13.41 -14.20
C TYR A 388 -8.61 -12.86 -15.33
N GLU A 389 -8.31 -13.19 -16.59
CA GLU A 389 -9.06 -12.65 -17.72
C GLU A 389 -10.48 -13.20 -17.76
N ARG A 390 -10.66 -14.51 -17.52
CA ARG A 390 -12.00 -15.12 -17.48
C ARG A 390 -12.84 -14.58 -16.31
N VAL A 391 -12.26 -14.49 -15.11
CA VAL A 391 -12.98 -13.99 -13.93
C VAL A 391 -13.29 -12.49 -14.07
N PHE A 392 -12.35 -11.67 -14.53
CA PHE A 392 -12.59 -10.23 -14.74
C PHE A 392 -13.60 -9.97 -15.85
N SER A 393 -13.58 -10.74 -16.94
CA SER A 393 -14.62 -10.67 -17.98
C SER A 393 -16.01 -10.97 -17.41
N GLU A 394 -16.12 -11.98 -16.53
CA GLU A 394 -17.38 -12.30 -15.86
C GLU A 394 -17.80 -11.21 -14.87
N CYS A 395 -16.87 -10.61 -14.11
CA CYS A 395 -17.16 -9.44 -13.29
C CYS A 395 -17.76 -8.29 -14.13
N THR A 396 -17.17 -7.99 -15.29
CA THR A 396 -17.69 -6.98 -16.22
C THR A 396 -19.10 -7.34 -16.71
N SER A 397 -19.32 -8.60 -17.14
CA SER A 397 -20.62 -9.07 -17.66
C SER A 397 -21.74 -8.97 -16.61
N LYS A 398 -21.40 -9.23 -15.34
CA LYS A 398 -22.31 -9.18 -14.19
C LYS A 398 -22.38 -7.81 -13.50
N GLN A 399 -21.62 -6.82 -13.98
CA GLN A 399 -21.49 -5.50 -13.37
C GLN A 399 -21.00 -5.53 -11.91
N VAL A 400 -20.11 -6.48 -11.60
CA VAL A 400 -19.44 -6.62 -10.31
C VAL A 400 -18.10 -5.88 -10.38
N ALA A 401 -17.85 -5.01 -9.39
CA ALA A 401 -16.58 -4.32 -9.28
C ALA A 401 -15.50 -5.22 -8.67
N VAL A 402 -14.24 -4.91 -8.97
CA VAL A 402 -13.07 -5.60 -8.41
C VAL A 402 -12.33 -4.62 -7.49
N GLU A 403 -12.07 -5.03 -6.25
CA GLU A 403 -11.51 -4.14 -5.22
C GLU A 403 -9.99 -3.90 -5.39
N ILE A 404 -9.57 -2.66 -5.14
CA ILE A 404 -8.20 -2.34 -4.69
C ILE A 404 -8.22 -2.09 -3.19
N ASN A 405 -7.90 -3.12 -2.43
CA ASN A 405 -7.84 -3.06 -0.98
C ASN A 405 -6.61 -2.29 -0.54
N ALA A 406 -6.82 -1.05 -0.08
CA ALA A 406 -5.75 -0.14 0.30
C ALA A 406 -5.08 -0.47 1.65
N HIS A 407 -5.49 -1.55 2.35
CA HIS A 407 -4.83 -1.95 3.57
C HIS A 407 -3.34 -2.30 3.26
N PRO A 408 -2.36 -1.74 3.99
CA PRO A 408 -0.95 -1.89 3.62
C PRO A 408 -0.43 -3.33 3.55
N MET A 409 -1.03 -4.24 4.33
CA MET A 409 -0.72 -5.67 4.27
C MET A 409 -1.25 -6.36 3.02
N ARG A 410 -2.24 -5.79 2.34
CA ARG A 410 -2.90 -6.39 1.18
C ARG A 410 -2.46 -5.72 -0.10
N LEU A 411 -2.78 -4.44 -0.26
CA LEU A 411 -2.66 -3.69 -1.52
C LEU A 411 -3.27 -4.48 -2.69
N ASP A 412 -4.39 -5.16 -2.47
CA ASP A 412 -4.93 -6.20 -3.34
C ASP A 412 -6.24 -5.72 -3.95
N LEU A 413 -6.33 -5.37 -5.23
CA LEU A 413 -5.56 -5.92 -6.33
C LEU A 413 -4.17 -5.29 -6.61
N PRO A 414 -3.10 -6.07 -6.86
CA PRO A 414 -1.80 -5.56 -7.31
C PRO A 414 -1.94 -4.79 -8.63
N TYR A 415 -1.14 -3.74 -8.84
CA TYR A 415 -1.30 -2.84 -9.99
C TYR A 415 -1.23 -3.56 -11.36
N GLN A 416 -0.42 -4.62 -11.50
CA GLN A 416 -0.34 -5.39 -12.75
C GLN A 416 -1.68 -6.05 -13.09
N LEU A 417 -2.38 -6.53 -12.07
CA LEU A 417 -3.70 -7.13 -12.23
C LEU A 417 -4.79 -6.06 -12.36
N VAL A 418 -4.62 -4.87 -11.78
CA VAL A 418 -5.51 -3.71 -12.04
C VAL A 418 -5.53 -3.36 -13.52
N ILE A 419 -4.36 -3.31 -14.18
CA ILE A 419 -4.28 -3.08 -15.63
C ILE A 419 -5.06 -4.15 -16.39
N LYS A 420 -4.90 -5.43 -16.02
CA LYS A 420 -5.67 -6.54 -16.62
C LYS A 420 -7.18 -6.39 -16.40
N ALA A 421 -7.63 -6.04 -15.19
CA ALA A 421 -9.04 -5.82 -14.87
C ALA A 421 -9.64 -4.69 -15.71
N LEU A 422 -8.93 -3.56 -15.82
CA LEU A 422 -9.34 -2.42 -16.65
C LEU A 422 -9.43 -2.79 -18.13
N ASN A 423 -8.48 -3.58 -18.64
CA ASN A 423 -8.51 -4.06 -20.03
C ASN A 423 -9.72 -4.97 -20.32
N GLN A 424 -10.24 -5.67 -19.31
CA GLN A 424 -11.47 -6.47 -19.41
C GLN A 424 -12.74 -5.63 -19.13
N GLY A 425 -12.61 -4.32 -18.91
CA GLY A 425 -13.73 -3.41 -18.67
C GLY A 425 -14.28 -3.41 -17.24
N CYS A 426 -13.54 -3.99 -16.27
CA CYS A 426 -13.99 -4.01 -14.89
C CYS A 426 -14.13 -2.59 -14.33
N LYS A 427 -15.17 -2.38 -13.54
CA LYS A 427 -15.18 -1.28 -12.58
C LYS A 427 -14.27 -1.64 -11.40
N ILE A 428 -13.55 -0.65 -10.90
CA ILE A 428 -12.68 -0.81 -9.74
C ILE A 428 -13.38 -0.19 -8.53
N SER A 429 -13.38 -0.92 -7.42
CA SER A 429 -13.83 -0.43 -6.12
C SER A 429 -12.68 0.07 -5.28
#